data_AF-A0A8D9FBF7-F1
#
_entry.id   AF-A0A8D9FBF7-F1
#
_cell.length_a   1.000
_cell.length_b   1.000
_cell.length_c   1.000
_cell.angle_alpha   90.00
_cell.angle_beta   90.00
_cell.angle_gamma   90.00
#
_symmetry.space_group_name_H-M   'P 1'
#
loop_
_entity.id
_entity.type
_entity.pdbx_description
1 polymer ?
#
loop_
_entity_poly.entity_id
_entity_poly.type
_entity_poly.pdbx_seq_one_letter_code
_entity_poly.pdbx_strand_id
1 'polypeptide(L)'
;MFAVLILLTYPLQCYVPIEIMWQNYIRTHVRKASPGMQSFYSTLLRALILWATVILSITVPFLDLLISIVGGFCLPTVGITFPAIMEICIFHNEGKLSSLMLGKNICLMIFGVFSCVLSTFVCLLEIYDKVK
;
A
#
# COMPACT_ATOMS: atom_id res chain seq x y z
N MET A 1 -18.25 15.43 14.69
CA MET A 1 -18.56 15.20 13.25
C MET A 1 -17.54 14.28 12.59
N PHE A 2 -16.23 14.58 12.62
CA PHE A 2 -15.19 13.70 12.04
C PHE A 2 -15.14 12.27 12.60
N ALA A 3 -15.36 12.07 13.90
CA ALA A 3 -15.37 10.72 14.50
C ALA A 3 -16.43 9.79 13.89
N VAL A 4 -17.62 10.31 13.55
CA VAL A 4 -18.70 9.53 12.93
C VAL A 4 -18.33 9.14 11.50
N LEU A 5 -17.73 10.07 10.75
CA LEU A 5 -17.20 9.79 9.41
C LEU A 5 -16.14 8.68 9.43
N ILE A 6 -15.15 8.81 10.32
CA ILE A 6 -14.07 7.82 10.44
C ILE A 6 -14.62 6.45 10.88
N LEU A 7 -15.55 6.43 11.84
CA LEU A 7 -16.21 5.19 12.28
C LEU A 7 -16.92 4.46 11.12
N LEU A 8 -17.54 5.21 10.22
CA LEU A 8 -18.24 4.65 9.06
C LEU A 8 -17.29 4.25 7.92
N THR A 9 -16.24 5.04 7.65
CA THR A 9 -15.33 4.80 6.51
C THR A 9 -14.26 3.74 6.82
N TYR A 10 -13.80 3.63 8.07
CA TYR A 10 -12.75 2.68 8.47
C TYR A 10 -13.04 1.21 8.10
N PRO A 11 -14.23 0.62 8.42
CA PRO A 11 -14.52 -0.76 8.05
C PRO A 11 -14.57 -0.98 6.53
N LEU A 12 -15.00 0.03 5.76
CA LEU A 12 -15.02 -0.03 4.29
C LEU A 12 -13.60 -0.05 3.71
N GLN A 13 -12.69 0.75 4.25
CA GLN A 13 -11.28 0.78 3.80
C GLN A 13 -10.54 -0.53 4.10
N CYS A 14 -10.83 -1.18 5.22
CA CYS A 14 -10.21 -2.46 5.58
C CYS A 14 -10.77 -3.65 4.77
N TYR A 15 -11.96 -3.55 4.18
CA TYR A 15 -12.59 -4.66 3.48
C TYR A 15 -11.77 -5.16 2.28
N VAL A 16 -11.32 -4.24 1.41
CA VAL A 16 -10.57 -4.56 0.20
C VAL A 16 -9.26 -5.29 0.47
N PRO A 17 -8.35 -4.80 1.35
CA PRO A 17 -7.10 -5.51 1.63
C PRO A 17 -7.33 -6.86 2.31
N ILE A 18 -8.33 -6.99 3.20
CA ILE A 18 -8.68 -8.27 3.83
C ILE A 18 -9.12 -9.29 2.78
N GLU A 19 -10.00 -8.90 1.86
CA GLU A 19 -10.46 -9.78 0.79
C GLU A 19 -9.30 -10.19 -0.14
N ILE A 20 -8.42 -9.26 -0.52
CA ILE A 20 -7.25 -9.57 -1.36
C ILE A 20 -6.31 -10.55 -0.64
N MET A 21 -6.02 -10.33 0.65
CA MET A 21 -5.19 -11.25 1.44
C MET A 21 -5.84 -12.63 1.59
N TRP A 22 -7.15 -12.67 1.81
CA TRP A 22 -7.90 -13.91 1.96
C TRP A 22 -7.89 -14.72 0.67
N GLN A 23 -8.23 -14.11 -0.47
CA GLN A 23 -8.33 -14.79 -1.77
C GLN A 23 -6.96 -15.22 -2.31
N ASN A 24 -5.94 -14.36 -2.26
CA ASN A 24 -4.64 -14.66 -2.87
C ASN A 24 -3.75 -15.56 -1.99
N TYR A 25 -3.68 -15.30 -0.68
CA TYR A 25 -2.71 -15.99 0.19
C TYR A 25 -3.35 -17.18 0.93
N ILE A 26 -4.45 -16.92 1.63
CA ILE A 26 -4.96 -17.87 2.63
C ILE A 26 -5.80 -18.96 1.98
N ARG A 27 -6.67 -18.63 1.02
CA ARG A 27 -7.47 -19.63 0.31
C ARG A 27 -6.61 -20.69 -0.38
N THR A 28 -5.45 -20.29 -0.90
CA THR A 28 -4.47 -21.20 -1.53
C THR A 28 -3.85 -22.17 -0.52
N HIS A 29 -3.54 -21.72 0.70
CA HIS A 29 -2.93 -22.55 1.74
C HIS A 29 -3.96 -23.39 2.51
N VAL A 30 -5.19 -22.90 2.65
CA VAL A 30 -6.24 -23.49 3.49
C VAL A 30 -7.23 -24.33 2.66
N ARG A 31 -7.02 -24.49 1.34
CA ARG A 31 -7.86 -25.34 0.46
C ARG A 31 -8.03 -26.79 0.94
N LYS A 32 -7.10 -27.29 1.78
CA LYS A 32 -7.13 -28.64 2.36
C LYS A 32 -7.61 -28.71 3.82
N ALA A 33 -7.96 -27.59 4.46
CA ALA A 33 -8.28 -27.55 5.89
C ALA A 33 -9.80 -27.46 6.17
N SER A 34 -10.20 -28.03 7.32
CA SER A 34 -11.56 -28.06 7.85
C SER A 34 -12.20 -26.65 7.94
N PRO A 35 -13.53 -26.52 7.71
CA PRO A 35 -14.24 -25.23 7.74
C PRO A 35 -14.04 -24.43 9.04
N GLY A 36 -13.82 -25.10 10.18
CA GLY A 36 -13.50 -24.42 11.45
C GLY A 36 -12.16 -23.67 11.42
N MET A 37 -11.15 -24.21 10.74
CA MET A 37 -9.83 -23.58 10.60
C MET A 37 -9.90 -22.35 9.70
N GLN A 38 -10.73 -22.37 8.66
CA GLN A 38 -10.94 -21.23 7.76
C GLN A 38 -11.51 -20.02 8.52
N SER A 39 -12.55 -20.25 9.34
CA SER A 39 -13.14 -19.19 10.15
C SER A 39 -12.15 -18.59 11.15
N PHE A 40 -11.30 -19.43 11.75
CA PHE A 40 -10.23 -18.98 12.65
C PHE A 40 -9.20 -18.10 11.93
N TYR A 41 -8.70 -18.51 10.77
CA TYR A 41 -7.73 -17.70 10.00
C TYR A 41 -8.30 -16.36 9.54
N SER A 42 -9.58 -16.32 9.13
CA SER A 42 -10.23 -15.06 8.74
C SER A 42 -10.34 -14.10 9.93
N THR A 43 -10.72 -14.62 11.10
CA THR A 43 -10.81 -13.84 12.34
C THR A 43 -9.44 -13.36 12.80
N LEU A 44 -8.41 -14.20 12.69
CA LEU A 44 -7.03 -13.86 13.05
C LEU A 44 -6.47 -12.74 12.16
N LEU A 45 -6.70 -12.79 10.84
CA LEU A 45 -6.28 -11.74 9.92
C LEU A 45 -6.93 -10.39 10.26
N ARG A 46 -8.25 -10.40 10.50
CA ARG A 46 -8.99 -9.19 10.90
C ARG A 46 -8.43 -8.61 12.20
N ALA A 47 -8.22 -9.47 13.20
CA ALA A 47 -7.63 -9.06 14.47
C ALA A 47 -6.23 -8.46 14.27
N LEU A 48 -5.36 -9.12 13.51
CA LEU A 48 -3.98 -8.68 13.28
C LEU A 48 -3.93 -7.29 12.64
N ILE A 49 -4.73 -7.05 11.60
CA ILE A 49 -4.79 -5.74 10.92
C ILE A 49 -5.28 -4.66 11.88
N LEU A 50 -6.32 -4.94 12.67
CA LEU A 50 -6.84 -4.00 13.68
C LEU A 50 -5.78 -3.68 14.75
N TRP A 51 -5.10 -4.71 15.27
CA TRP A 51 -4.03 -4.54 16.24
C TRP A 51 -2.86 -3.72 15.68
N ALA A 52 -2.48 -3.95 14.42
CA ALA A 52 -1.44 -3.18 13.76
C ALA A 52 -1.79 -1.68 13.71
N THR A 53 -3.02 -1.32 13.38
CA THR A 53 -3.48 0.08 13.40
C THR A 53 -3.45 0.68 14.80
N VAL A 54 -3.86 -0.08 15.82
CA VAL A 54 -3.82 0.39 17.22
C VAL A 54 -2.39 0.64 17.68
N ILE A 55 -1.47 -0.27 17.37
CA ILE A 55 -0.04 -0.11 17.71
C ILE A 55 0.54 1.12 17.01
N LEU A 56 0.22 1.33 15.73
CA LEU A 56 0.67 2.50 14.97
C LEU A 56 0.15 3.81 15.60
N SER A 57 -1.13 3.82 16.01
CA SER A 57 -1.77 4.95 16.68
C SER A 57 -1.10 5.31 18.01
N ILE A 58 -0.66 4.32 18.79
CA ILE A 58 0.05 4.55 20.06
C ILE A 58 1.47 5.05 19.83
N THR A 59 2.13 4.55 18.78
CA THR A 59 3.56 4.82 18.52
C THR A 59 3.79 6.21 17.96
N VAL A 60 2.89 6.73 17.12
CA VAL A 60 3.13 8.00 16.43
C VAL A 60 2.15 9.09 16.87
N PRO A 61 2.61 10.08 17.64
CA PRO A 61 1.77 11.20 18.08
C PRO A 61 1.48 12.22 16.96
N PHE A 62 2.21 12.17 15.83
CA PHE A 62 2.07 13.09 14.69
C PHE A 62 1.49 12.39 13.46
N LEU A 63 0.16 12.33 13.36
CA LEU A 63 -0.55 11.66 12.26
C LEU A 63 -0.27 12.31 10.90
N ASP A 64 -0.08 13.63 10.84
CA ASP A 64 0.22 14.34 9.58
C ASP A 64 1.51 13.85 8.91
N LEU A 65 2.55 13.60 9.71
CA LEU A 65 3.82 13.08 9.22
C LEU A 65 3.68 11.65 8.66
N LEU A 66 2.89 10.80 9.33
CA LEU A 66 2.60 9.46 8.81
C LEU A 66 1.80 9.50 7.52
N ILE A 67 0.80 10.37 7.43
CA ILE A 67 -0.02 10.49 6.22
C ILE A 67 0.86 10.98 5.06
N SER A 68 1.76 11.93 5.30
CA SER A 68 2.72 12.42 4.31
C SER A 68 3.67 11.30 3.84
N ILE A 69 4.28 10.53 4.75
CA ILE A 69 5.24 9.50 4.39
C ILE A 69 4.58 8.32 3.67
N VAL A 70 3.42 7.87 4.15
CA VAL A 70 2.68 6.75 3.55
C VAL A 70 2.11 7.16 2.20
N GLY A 71 1.58 8.39 2.08
CA GLY A 71 1.12 8.93 0.80
C GLY A 71 2.26 9.07 -0.22
N GLY A 72 3.38 9.65 0.20
CA GLY A 72 4.57 9.84 -0.63
C GLY A 72 5.27 8.54 -1.03
N PHE A 73 5.12 7.47 -0.25
CA PHE A 73 5.64 6.14 -0.58
C PHE A 73 4.67 5.34 -1.46
N CYS A 74 3.41 5.23 -1.06
CA CYS A 74 2.45 4.34 -1.70
C CYS A 74 1.94 4.89 -3.05
N LEU A 75 1.71 6.20 -3.17
CA LEU A 75 1.14 6.80 -4.38
C LEU A 75 2.08 6.66 -5.60
N PRO A 76 3.40 6.93 -5.51
CA PRO A 76 4.30 6.72 -6.64
C PRO A 76 4.49 5.25 -7.00
N THR A 77 4.49 4.35 -6.00
CA THR A 77 4.63 2.91 -6.25
C THR A 77 3.40 2.34 -6.97
N VAL A 78 2.19 2.57 -6.45
CA VAL A 78 0.97 1.99 -7.03
C VAL A 78 0.46 2.81 -8.21
N GLY A 79 0.53 4.14 -8.13
CA GLY A 79 -0.05 5.04 -9.12
C GLY A 79 0.80 5.28 -10.37
N ILE A 80 2.13 5.22 -10.25
CA ILE A 80 3.04 5.52 -11.37
C ILE A 80 3.85 4.28 -11.76
N THR A 81 4.49 3.64 -10.78
CA THR A 81 5.46 2.57 -11.04
C THR A 81 4.77 1.29 -11.49
N PHE A 82 3.70 0.87 -10.82
CA PHE A 82 2.94 -0.34 -11.18
C PHE A 82 2.35 -0.31 -12.61
N PRO A 83 1.64 0.75 -13.05
CA PRO A 83 1.14 0.80 -14.42
C PRO A 83 2.26 0.88 -15.46
N ALA A 84 3.36 1.60 -15.18
CA ALA A 84 4.52 1.65 -16.09
C ALA A 84 5.17 0.26 -16.27
N ILE A 85 5.27 -0.54 -15.20
CA ILE A 85 5.76 -1.92 -15.27
C ILE A 85 4.79 -2.78 -16.08
N MET A 86 3.48 -2.69 -15.81
CA MET A 86 2.48 -3.46 -16.55
C MET A 86 2.49 -3.13 -18.05
N GLU A 87 2.63 -1.85 -18.43
CA GLU A 87 2.75 -1.42 -19.82
C GLU A 87 3.96 -2.07 -20.50
N ILE A 88 5.13 -2.04 -19.87
CA ILE A 88 6.35 -2.69 -20.40
C ILE A 88 6.14 -4.19 -20.60
N CYS A 89 5.57 -4.90 -19.62
CA CYS A 89 5.34 -6.35 -19.71
C CYS A 89 4.38 -6.72 -20.84
N ILE A 90 3.29 -5.97 -21.02
CA ILE A 90 2.30 -6.24 -22.07
C ILE A 90 2.90 -6.00 -23.45
N PHE A 91 3.52 -4.83 -23.68
CA PHE A 91 4.08 -4.48 -25.00
C PHE A 91 5.30 -5.32 -25.38
N HIS A 92 6.05 -5.83 -24.38
CA HIS A 92 7.13 -6.78 -24.63
C HIS A 92 6.58 -8.12 -25.14
N ASN A 93 5.48 -8.61 -24.55
CA ASN A 93 4.84 -9.86 -24.96
C ASN A 93 4.15 -9.75 -26.34
N GLU A 94 3.64 -8.57 -26.71
CA GLU A 94 3.04 -8.33 -28.04
C GLU A 94 4.06 -8.05 -29.16
N GLY A 95 5.36 -7.99 -28.86
CA GLY A 95 6.42 -7.74 -29.85
C GLY A 95 6.40 -6.35 -30.49
N LYS A 96 5.55 -5.43 -30.00
CA LYS A 96 5.38 -4.04 -30.50
C LYS A 96 6.12 -3.03 -29.63
N LEU A 97 7.29 -3.39 -29.13
CA LEU A 97 8.05 -2.53 -28.24
C LEU A 97 8.68 -1.37 -29.01
N SER A 98 8.00 -0.22 -29.05
CA SER A 98 8.59 1.01 -29.59
C SER A 98 9.59 1.58 -28.58
N SER A 99 10.80 1.92 -29.04
CA SER A 99 11.85 2.55 -28.20
C SER A 99 11.35 3.84 -27.53
N LEU A 100 10.40 4.55 -28.15
CA LEU A 100 9.80 5.77 -27.61
C LEU A 100 8.87 5.48 -26.42
N MET A 101 8.12 4.37 -26.46
CA MET A 101 7.31 3.91 -25.32
C MET A 101 8.18 3.39 -24.18
N LEU A 102 9.24 2.64 -24.49
CA LEU A 102 10.18 2.17 -23.48
C LEU A 102 10.85 3.33 -22.74
N GLY A 103 11.31 4.35 -23.48
CA GLY A 103 11.90 5.56 -22.88
C GLY A 103 10.92 6.30 -21.97
N LYS A 104 9.66 6.49 -22.40
CA LYS A 104 8.62 7.13 -21.58
C LYS A 104 8.37 6.36 -20.27
N ASN A 105 8.25 5.03 -20.33
CA ASN A 105 7.99 4.21 -19.16
C ASN A 105 9.18 4.16 -18.19
N ILE A 106 10.42 4.18 -18.70
CA ILE A 106 11.62 4.32 -17.87
C ILE A 106 11.65 5.69 -17.17
N CYS A 107 11.33 6.78 -17.87
CA CYS A 107 11.24 8.11 -17.25
C CYS A 107 10.19 8.15 -16.12
N LEU A 108 9.03 7.51 -16.31
CA LEU A 108 8.00 7.40 -15.27
C LEU A 108 8.48 6.60 -14.06
N MET A 109 9.23 5.51 -14.28
CA MET A 109 9.82 4.72 -13.19
C MET A 109 10.85 5.53 -12.39
N ILE A 110 11.73 6.28 -13.07
CA ILE A 110 12.71 7.16 -12.41
C ILE A 110 12.00 8.24 -11.58
N PHE A 111 10.94 8.83 -12.13
CA PHE A 111 10.13 9.82 -11.40
C PHE A 111 9.47 9.20 -10.16
N GLY A 112 8.98 7.97 -10.26
CA GLY A 112 8.43 7.22 -9.14
C GLY A 112 9.43 7.01 -8.01
N VAL A 113 10.66 6.59 -8.35
CA VAL A 113 11.75 6.40 -7.36
C VAL A 113 12.17 7.74 -6.76
N PHE A 114 12.32 8.78 -7.59
CA PHE A 114 12.68 10.11 -7.13
C PHE A 114 11.66 10.68 -6.14
N SER A 115 10.37 10.49 -6.40
CA SER A 115 9.29 10.91 -5.50
C SER A 115 9.33 10.17 -4.15
N CYS A 116 9.67 8.87 -4.15
CA CYS A 116 9.84 8.09 -2.93
C CYS A 116 11.02 8.60 -2.07
N VAL A 117 12.14 8.91 -2.73
CA VAL A 117 13.34 9.48 -2.11
C VAL A 117 13.05 10.87 -1.53
N LEU A 118 12.42 11.75 -2.30
CA LEU A 118 12.00 13.08 -1.85
C LEU A 118 11.07 13.00 -0.64
N SER A 119 10.07 12.11 -0.67
CA SER A 119 9.12 11.96 0.44
C SER A 119 9.83 11.52 1.73
N THR A 120 10.80 10.62 1.63
CA THR A 120 11.62 10.19 2.77
C THR A 120 12.47 11.34 3.32
N PHE A 121 13.10 12.13 2.44
CA PHE A 121 13.91 13.29 2.85
C PHE A 121 13.09 14.38 3.52
N VAL A 122 11.92 14.73 2.97
CA VAL A 122 11.02 15.73 3.55
C VAL A 122 10.57 15.31 4.95
N CYS A 123 10.18 14.04 5.12
CA CYS A 123 9.77 13.53 6.42
C CYS A 123 10.92 13.54 7.43
N LEU A 124 12.15 13.20 7.03
CA LEU A 124 13.32 13.26 7.93
C LEU A 124 13.63 14.69 8.38
N LEU A 125 13.50 15.68 7.49
CA LEU A 125 13.67 17.09 7.83
C LEU A 125 12.59 17.57 8.81
N GLU A 126 11.33 17.19 8.60
CA GLU A 126 10.24 17.53 9.52
C GLU A 126 10.42 16.90 10.91
N ILE A 127 10.89 15.65 10.98
CA ILE A 127 11.23 15.00 12.26
C ILE A 127 12.35 15.77 12.95
N TYR A 128 13.41 16.12 12.22
CA TYR A 128 14.55 16.84 12.79
C TYR A 128 14.15 18.22 13.33
N ASP A 129 13.32 18.97 12.60
CA ASP A 129 12.82 20.27 13.04
C ASP A 129 11.93 20.14 14.29
N LYS A 130 11.04 19.14 14.32
CA LYS A 130 10.14 18.86 15.45
C LYS A 130 10.84 18.37 16.72
N VAL A 131 12.05 17.80 16.61
CA VAL A 131 12.84 17.29 17.75
C VAL A 131 13.69 18.39 18.40
N LYS A 132 13.92 19.51 17.71
CA LYS A 132 14.70 20.65 18.20
C LYS A 132 13.85 21.64 18.99
#